data_AF-A0A5C6BVA8-F1
#
_entry.id   AF-A0A5C6BVA8-F1
#
_cell.length_a   1.000
_cell.length_b   1.000
_cell.length_c   1.000
_cell.angle_alpha   90.00
_cell.angle_beta   90.00
_cell.angle_gamma   90.00
#
_symmetry.space_group_name_H-M   'P 1'
#
loop_
_entity.id
_entity.type
_entity.pdbx_description
1 polymer ?
#
loop_
_entity_poly.entity_id
_entity_poly.type
_entity_poly.pdbx_seq_one_letter_code
_entity_poly.pdbx_strand_id
1 'polypeptide(L)'
;MIRAILAFAILAIAVSIASAQQLPDDSGKYHLIVVTSEFPMTADETLVANTETHPQLSAIRARCKSFLFKVNDPLYQSRYASALGITSLPKVALVRSDGGVLYKASGPATYDPDKLAADLMAAARADRAQNPRPADGRNATADCPTCPYQPQPQPSRTPIFRPGERPSLIPDTVNVNTEVAIPQSVYLGAAVIGTILIGGMALVAIAGLGVGITILVKSFS
;
A
#
# COMPACT_ATOMS: atom_id res chain seq x y z
N MET A 1 -59.13 -31.32 -23.91
CA MET A 1 -58.90 -29.85 -23.99
C MET A 1 -58.93 -29.20 -22.61
N ILE A 2 -58.11 -29.70 -21.67
CA ILE A 2 -57.67 -29.04 -20.43
C ILE A 2 -56.22 -29.53 -20.23
N ARG A 3 -55.35 -29.39 -21.25
CA ARG A 3 -54.24 -28.42 -21.26
C ARG A 3 -53.61 -28.35 -19.86
N ALA A 4 -52.78 -29.32 -19.46
CA ALA A 4 -51.37 -29.41 -19.87
C ALA A 4 -50.61 -28.06 -19.77
N ILE A 5 -50.96 -27.25 -18.77
CA ILE A 5 -50.25 -26.01 -18.40
C ILE A 5 -50.14 -26.02 -16.88
N LEU A 6 -49.26 -26.86 -16.33
CA LEU A 6 -48.65 -26.60 -15.01
C LEU A 6 -47.41 -27.48 -14.78
N ALA A 7 -46.67 -27.79 -15.85
CA ALA A 7 -45.38 -28.48 -15.81
C ALA A 7 -44.26 -27.57 -16.35
N PHE A 8 -44.38 -26.27 -16.06
CA PHE A 8 -43.41 -25.24 -16.43
C PHE A 8 -43.19 -24.23 -15.28
N ALA A 9 -43.20 -24.72 -14.03
CA ALA A 9 -42.47 -24.07 -12.94
C ALA A 9 -41.06 -24.68 -12.85
N ILE A 10 -40.46 -24.88 -14.03
CA ILE A 10 -39.03 -25.14 -14.19
C ILE A 10 -38.37 -23.78 -14.04
N LEU A 11 -37.64 -23.63 -12.95
CA LEU A 11 -36.31 -23.01 -13.05
C LEU A 11 -36.32 -21.51 -13.35
N ALA A 12 -37.00 -20.71 -12.52
CA ALA A 12 -36.53 -19.36 -12.28
C ALA A 12 -35.26 -19.46 -11.41
N ILE A 13 -34.15 -19.77 -12.09
CA ILE A 13 -32.80 -19.64 -11.57
C ILE A 13 -32.70 -18.30 -10.87
N ALA A 14 -32.48 -18.40 -9.56
CA ALA A 14 -31.61 -17.56 -8.78
C ALA A 14 -30.48 -16.95 -9.62
N VAL A 15 -30.74 -15.82 -10.24
CA VAL A 15 -29.71 -14.80 -10.45
C VAL A 15 -30.20 -13.59 -9.68
N SER A 16 -30.17 -13.72 -8.35
CA SER A 16 -29.84 -12.55 -7.55
C SER A 16 -28.46 -12.14 -8.05
N ILE A 17 -28.45 -11.21 -8.99
CA ILE A 17 -27.29 -10.40 -9.30
C ILE A 17 -27.03 -9.76 -7.94
N ALA A 18 -26.15 -10.38 -7.15
CA ALA A 18 -25.35 -9.64 -6.21
C ALA A 18 -24.80 -8.55 -7.11
N SER A 19 -25.38 -7.36 -7.02
CA SER A 19 -24.85 -6.17 -7.64
C SER A 19 -23.44 -6.15 -7.11
N ALA A 20 -22.51 -6.69 -7.89
CA ALA A 20 -21.09 -6.70 -7.61
C ALA A 20 -20.85 -5.24 -7.37
N GLN A 21 -20.68 -4.89 -6.09
CA GLN A 21 -20.72 -3.53 -5.63
C GLN A 21 -19.60 -2.87 -6.39
N GLN A 22 -19.94 -2.21 -7.49
CA GLN A 22 -19.02 -2.12 -8.61
C GLN A 22 -17.91 -1.26 -8.07
N LEU A 23 -16.77 -1.89 -7.80
CA LEU A 23 -15.66 -1.15 -7.25
C LEU A 23 -15.41 -0.02 -8.29
N PRO A 24 -15.17 1.22 -7.86
CA PRO A 24 -14.78 2.27 -8.79
C PRO A 24 -13.41 1.91 -9.39
N ASP A 25 -13.21 2.22 -10.67
CA ASP A 25 -11.92 2.00 -11.35
C ASP A 25 -10.82 2.81 -10.64
N ASP A 26 -9.86 2.10 -10.05
CA ASP A 26 -8.84 2.70 -9.21
C ASP A 26 -7.55 3.04 -9.94
N SER A 27 -7.41 2.71 -11.24
CA SER A 27 -6.29 3.11 -12.11
C SER A 27 -4.90 3.11 -11.43
N GLY A 28 -4.65 2.16 -10.51
CA GLY A 28 -3.37 2.02 -9.79
C GLY A 28 -3.09 3.05 -8.67
N LYS A 29 -4.09 3.78 -8.15
CA LYS A 29 -3.89 4.79 -7.08
C LYS A 29 -3.66 4.19 -5.69
N TYR A 30 -4.16 2.99 -5.44
CA TYR A 30 -3.92 2.27 -4.20
C TYR A 30 -2.97 1.11 -4.44
N HIS A 31 -2.11 0.87 -3.46
CA HIS A 31 -1.26 -0.29 -3.36
C HIS A 31 -1.85 -1.24 -2.34
N LEU A 32 -2.05 -2.49 -2.74
CA LEU A 32 -2.39 -3.57 -1.81
C LEU A 32 -1.08 -4.27 -1.44
N ILE A 33 -0.63 -4.08 -0.20
CA ILE A 33 0.61 -4.65 0.30
C ILE A 33 0.27 -5.87 1.14
N VAL A 34 0.78 -7.04 0.77
CA VAL A 34 0.73 -8.26 1.58
C VAL A 34 2.15 -8.56 2.05
N VAL A 35 2.33 -8.77 3.35
CA VAL A 35 3.63 -9.07 3.95
C VAL A 35 3.53 -10.40 4.67
N THR A 36 4.44 -11.30 4.35
CA THR A 36 4.49 -12.64 4.93
C THR A 36 5.80 -12.86 5.67
N SER A 37 5.80 -13.88 6.52
CA SER A 37 7.00 -14.39 7.18
C SER A 37 8.05 -14.85 6.17
N GLU A 38 9.32 -14.77 6.57
CA GLU A 38 10.46 -15.29 5.81
C GLU A 38 10.24 -16.76 5.44
N PHE A 39 9.88 -17.54 6.47
CA PHE A 39 9.45 -18.92 6.35
C PHE A 39 7.92 -18.93 6.43
N PRO A 40 7.21 -19.19 5.31
CA PRO A 40 5.75 -19.14 5.29
C PRO A 40 5.15 -20.09 6.31
N MET A 41 4.22 -19.57 7.11
CA MET A 41 3.35 -20.37 7.96
C MET A 41 2.00 -20.58 7.27
N THR A 42 1.19 -21.53 7.75
CA THR A 42 -0.17 -21.78 7.21
C THR A 42 -1.02 -20.51 7.14
N ALA A 43 -0.85 -19.61 8.11
CA ALA A 43 -1.53 -18.31 8.12
C ALA A 43 -1.11 -17.40 6.95
N ASP A 44 0.20 -17.36 6.63
CA ASP A 44 0.73 -16.58 5.50
C ASP A 44 0.16 -17.11 4.18
N GLU A 45 0.19 -18.43 4.00
CA GLU A 45 -0.34 -19.10 2.80
C GLU A 45 -1.84 -18.88 2.65
N THR A 46 -2.59 -19.00 3.74
CA THR A 46 -4.05 -18.78 3.75
C THR A 46 -4.38 -17.36 3.34
N LEU A 47 -3.68 -16.35 3.88
CA LEU A 47 -3.90 -14.97 3.48
C LEU A 47 -3.62 -14.76 2.00
N VAL A 48 -2.46 -15.21 1.51
CA VAL A 48 -2.08 -15.07 0.09
C VAL A 48 -3.13 -15.76 -0.80
N ALA A 49 -3.48 -17.00 -0.51
CA ALA A 49 -4.50 -17.75 -1.25
C ALA A 49 -5.85 -17.03 -1.23
N ASN A 50 -6.29 -16.51 -0.08
CA ASN A 50 -7.54 -15.75 0.03
C ASN A 50 -7.50 -14.47 -0.83
N THR A 51 -6.36 -13.76 -0.88
CA THR A 51 -6.26 -12.57 -1.76
C THR A 51 -6.34 -12.87 -3.25
N GLU A 52 -6.08 -14.12 -3.64
CA GLU A 52 -6.08 -14.57 -5.04
C GLU A 52 -7.39 -15.23 -5.46
N THR A 53 -7.98 -16.01 -4.55
CA THR A 53 -9.13 -16.87 -4.84
C THR A 53 -10.45 -16.32 -4.33
N HIS A 54 -10.44 -15.50 -3.28
CA HIS A 54 -11.68 -14.93 -2.74
C HIS A 54 -12.26 -13.90 -3.72
N PRO A 55 -13.55 -13.97 -4.10
CA PRO A 55 -14.10 -13.13 -5.17
C PRO A 55 -13.94 -11.62 -4.91
N GLN A 56 -14.16 -11.17 -3.66
CA GLN A 56 -14.06 -9.74 -3.34
C GLN A 56 -12.60 -9.27 -3.22
N LEU A 57 -11.73 -10.07 -2.60
CA LEU A 57 -10.32 -9.70 -2.43
C LEU A 57 -9.56 -9.73 -3.75
N SER A 58 -9.82 -10.70 -4.61
CA SER A 58 -9.25 -10.78 -5.96
C SER A 58 -9.71 -9.60 -6.83
N ALA A 59 -10.98 -9.18 -6.72
CA ALA A 59 -11.47 -7.97 -7.38
C ALA A 59 -10.76 -6.70 -6.87
N ILE A 60 -10.56 -6.55 -5.56
CA ILE A 60 -9.77 -5.46 -4.98
C ILE A 60 -8.33 -5.49 -5.52
N ARG A 61 -7.70 -6.67 -5.50
CA ARG A 61 -6.33 -6.88 -5.98
C ARG A 61 -6.17 -6.52 -7.45
N ALA A 62 -7.13 -6.88 -8.30
CA ALA A 62 -7.10 -6.57 -9.73
C ALA A 62 -7.18 -5.06 -10.03
N ARG A 63 -7.68 -4.26 -9.08
CA ARG A 63 -7.87 -2.80 -9.23
C ARG A 63 -6.78 -1.98 -8.53
N CYS A 64 -6.05 -2.61 -7.62
CA CYS A 64 -4.91 -2.02 -6.92
C CYS A 64 -3.59 -2.47 -7.56
N LYS A 65 -2.52 -1.72 -7.32
CA LYS A 65 -1.17 -2.24 -7.55
C LYS A 65 -0.81 -3.18 -6.40
N SER A 66 -0.79 -4.49 -6.64
CA SER A 66 -0.51 -5.46 -5.58
C SER A 66 0.98 -5.73 -5.43
N PHE A 67 1.47 -5.76 -4.19
CA PHE A 67 2.82 -6.18 -3.85
C PHE A 67 2.77 -7.25 -2.78
N LEU A 68 3.55 -8.30 -2.98
CA LEU A 68 3.77 -9.36 -1.99
C LEU A 68 5.23 -9.28 -1.55
N PHE A 69 5.45 -9.09 -0.26
CA PHE A 69 6.79 -8.99 0.32
C PHE A 69 7.04 -10.07 1.37
N LYS A 70 8.30 -10.39 1.54
CA LYS A 70 8.83 -11.01 2.76
C LYS A 70 9.18 -9.93 3.76
N VAL A 71 9.10 -10.27 5.05
CA VAL A 71 9.42 -9.30 6.12
C VAL A 71 10.86 -8.75 6.01
N ASN A 72 11.82 -9.53 5.49
CA ASN A 72 13.20 -9.09 5.31
C ASN A 72 13.49 -8.51 3.91
N ASP A 73 12.47 -8.35 3.06
CA ASP A 73 12.66 -7.78 1.73
C ASP A 73 13.23 -6.34 1.84
N PRO A 74 14.36 -6.01 1.18
CA PRO A 74 14.97 -4.69 1.28
C PRO A 74 14.03 -3.55 0.83
N LEU A 75 13.18 -3.80 -0.15
CA LEU A 75 12.21 -2.83 -0.63
C LEU A 75 11.10 -2.61 0.41
N TYR A 76 10.65 -3.68 1.06
CA TYR A 76 9.71 -3.58 2.17
C TYR A 76 10.28 -2.79 3.35
N GLN A 77 11.51 -3.14 3.76
CA GLN A 77 12.21 -2.51 4.87
C GLN A 77 12.41 -1.00 4.64
N SER A 78 12.82 -0.61 3.44
CA SER A 78 13.06 0.80 3.11
C SER A 78 11.79 1.63 2.95
N ARG A 79 10.68 1.05 2.49
CA ARG A 79 9.48 1.81 2.12
C ARG A 79 8.32 1.72 3.11
N TYR A 80 8.13 0.56 3.74
CA TYR A 80 6.89 0.24 4.44
C TYR A 80 7.08 -0.21 5.88
N ALA A 81 8.25 -0.75 6.26
CA ALA A 81 8.46 -1.31 7.59
C ALA A 81 8.27 -0.29 8.73
N SER A 82 8.58 0.99 8.52
CA SER A 82 8.35 2.04 9.51
C SER A 82 6.86 2.25 9.83
N ALA A 83 5.98 2.11 8.84
CA ALA A 83 4.55 2.33 8.99
C ALA A 83 3.78 1.05 9.34
N LEU A 84 4.18 -0.09 8.78
CA LEU A 84 3.49 -1.37 8.94
C LEU A 84 4.09 -2.25 10.05
N GLY A 85 5.33 -1.99 10.44
CA GLY A 85 6.09 -2.75 11.44
C GLY A 85 6.60 -4.09 10.91
N ILE A 86 7.48 -4.72 11.68
CA ILE A 86 8.10 -6.02 11.32
C ILE A 86 7.56 -7.19 12.17
N THR A 87 6.70 -6.91 13.13
CA THR A 87 6.12 -7.91 14.06
C THR A 87 4.67 -8.22 13.70
N SER A 88 4.11 -9.34 14.18
CA SER A 88 2.71 -9.75 13.93
C SER A 88 2.41 -9.98 12.44
N LEU A 89 3.01 -11.02 11.88
CA LEU A 89 2.76 -11.50 10.52
C LEU A 89 1.65 -12.59 10.54
N PRO A 90 0.97 -12.84 9.42
CA PRO A 90 1.00 -12.08 8.16
C PRO A 90 0.35 -10.70 8.31
N LYS A 91 0.63 -9.79 7.37
CA LYS A 91 0.01 -8.46 7.29
C LYS A 91 -0.59 -8.20 5.92
N VAL A 92 -1.64 -7.39 5.92
CA VAL A 92 -2.20 -6.77 4.73
C VAL A 92 -2.44 -5.30 5.00
N ALA A 93 -2.12 -4.46 4.02
CA ALA A 93 -2.34 -3.03 4.12
C ALA A 93 -2.84 -2.46 2.79
N LEU A 94 -3.71 -1.45 2.90
CA LEU A 94 -4.08 -0.59 1.79
C LEU A 94 -3.33 0.72 1.94
N VAL A 95 -2.54 1.07 0.93
CA VAL A 95 -1.67 2.25 0.95
C VAL A 95 -1.98 3.11 -0.26
N ARG A 96 -2.01 4.43 -0.09
CA ARG A 96 -2.16 5.38 -1.19
C ARG A 96 -0.83 5.52 -1.94
N SER A 97 -0.86 5.98 -3.18
CA SER A 97 0.34 6.17 -4.02
C SER A 97 1.40 7.11 -3.43
N ASP A 98 1.01 8.00 -2.50
CA ASP A 98 1.92 8.90 -1.75
C ASP A 98 2.59 8.22 -0.54
N GLY A 99 2.27 6.96 -0.25
CA GLY A 99 2.77 6.21 0.90
C GLY A 99 1.87 6.26 2.13
N GLY A 100 0.76 7.00 2.10
CA GLY A 100 -0.20 7.06 3.21
C GLY A 100 -0.90 5.73 3.44
N VAL A 101 -0.79 5.16 4.65
CA VAL A 101 -1.46 3.90 5.01
C VAL A 101 -2.91 4.18 5.42
N LEU A 102 -3.87 3.65 4.66
CA LEU A 102 -5.30 3.84 4.90
C LEU A 102 -5.89 2.74 5.79
N TYR A 103 -5.38 1.53 5.62
CA TYR A 103 -5.82 0.36 6.37
C TYR A 103 -4.63 -0.55 6.64
N LYS A 104 -4.62 -1.18 7.81
CA LYS A 104 -3.68 -2.25 8.16
C LYS A 104 -4.38 -3.31 8.99
N ALA A 105 -4.14 -4.57 8.65
CA ALA A 105 -4.51 -5.71 9.46
C ALA A 105 -3.33 -6.68 9.57
N SER A 106 -3.27 -7.39 10.69
CA SER A 106 -2.18 -8.28 11.03
C SER A 106 -2.66 -9.47 11.85
N GLY A 107 -2.01 -10.63 11.68
CA GLY A 107 -2.31 -11.82 12.47
C GLY A 107 -3.78 -12.28 12.31
N PRO A 108 -4.50 -12.62 13.40
CA PRO A 108 -5.85 -13.19 13.31
C PRO A 108 -6.89 -12.34 12.58
N ALA A 109 -6.72 -11.02 12.59
CA ALA A 109 -7.62 -10.11 11.87
C ALA A 109 -7.60 -10.31 10.35
N THR A 110 -6.59 -11.02 9.81
CA THR A 110 -6.45 -11.33 8.38
C THR A 110 -7.13 -12.64 7.96
N TYR A 111 -7.68 -13.41 8.91
CA TYR A 111 -8.17 -14.76 8.64
C TYR A 111 -9.62 -14.81 8.15
N ASP A 112 -10.39 -13.75 8.38
CA ASP A 112 -11.76 -13.61 7.86
C ASP A 112 -11.72 -12.81 6.53
N PRO A 113 -11.83 -13.48 5.36
CA PRO A 113 -11.68 -12.83 4.07
C PRO A 113 -12.84 -11.89 3.72
N ASP A 114 -14.05 -12.16 4.20
CA ASP A 114 -15.23 -11.31 3.97
C ASP A 114 -15.11 -10.02 4.75
N LYS A 115 -14.78 -10.13 6.04
CA LYS A 115 -14.54 -8.96 6.89
C LYS A 115 -13.36 -8.14 6.36
N LEU A 116 -12.27 -8.79 5.98
CA LEU A 116 -11.10 -8.10 5.43
C LEU A 116 -11.46 -7.33 4.15
N ALA A 117 -12.22 -7.93 3.24
CA ALA A 117 -12.67 -7.26 2.02
C ALA A 117 -13.56 -6.04 2.33
N ALA A 118 -14.50 -6.20 3.26
CA ALA A 118 -15.38 -5.11 3.71
C ALA A 118 -14.59 -3.95 4.32
N ASP A 119 -13.61 -4.24 5.18
CA ASP A 119 -12.78 -3.24 5.83
C ASP A 119 -11.89 -2.48 4.83
N LEU A 120 -11.25 -3.19 3.88
CA LEU A 120 -10.45 -2.57 2.81
C LEU A 120 -11.31 -1.63 1.96
N MET A 121 -12.52 -2.06 1.61
CA MET A 121 -13.48 -1.26 0.86
C MET A 121 -13.96 -0.04 1.64
N ALA A 122 -14.24 -0.21 2.94
CA ALA A 122 -14.64 0.89 3.80
C ALA A 122 -13.53 1.95 3.91
N ALA A 123 -12.28 1.53 4.10
CA ALA A 123 -11.13 2.42 4.17
C ALA A 123 -10.93 3.21 2.87
N ALA A 124 -11.00 2.53 1.71
CA ALA A 124 -10.92 3.19 0.41
C ALA A 124 -12.04 4.21 0.19
N ARG A 125 -13.28 3.89 0.59
CA ARG A 125 -14.42 4.81 0.50
C ARG A 125 -14.24 6.03 1.40
N ALA A 126 -13.83 5.83 2.65
CA ALA A 126 -13.60 6.90 3.60
C ALA A 126 -12.51 7.87 3.10
N ASP A 127 -11.41 7.32 2.59
CA ASP A 127 -10.33 8.11 2.01
C ASP A 127 -10.80 9.00 0.85
N ARG A 128 -11.59 8.44 -0.08
CA ARG A 128 -12.12 9.22 -1.22
C ARG A 128 -13.12 10.30 -0.80
N ALA A 129 -13.91 10.04 0.24
CA ALA A 129 -14.85 11.04 0.77
C ALA A 129 -14.11 12.25 1.37
N GLN A 130 -12.95 12.02 1.99
CA GLN A 130 -12.12 13.06 2.60
C GLN A 130 -11.19 13.73 1.59
N ASN A 131 -10.73 12.99 0.59
CA ASN A 131 -9.84 13.45 -0.47
C ASN A 131 -10.53 13.31 -1.83
N PRO A 132 -11.63 14.07 -2.07
CA PRO A 132 -12.34 14.01 -3.33
C PRO A 132 -11.41 14.42 -4.45
N ARG A 133 -11.36 13.61 -5.51
CA ARG A 133 -10.53 13.90 -6.67
C ARG A 133 -11.05 15.19 -7.31
N PRO A 134 -10.17 16.11 -7.77
CA PRO A 134 -10.59 17.08 -8.76
C PRO A 134 -11.18 16.30 -9.93
N ALA A 135 -12.31 16.73 -10.48
CA ALA A 135 -12.89 16.13 -11.68
C ALA A 135 -12.01 16.46 -12.89
N ASP A 136 -10.78 15.96 -12.92
CA ASP A 136 -9.99 15.92 -14.13
C ASP A 136 -10.68 14.91 -15.05
N GLY A 137 -11.46 15.43 -16.01
CA GLY A 137 -12.40 14.73 -16.90
C GLY A 137 -11.83 13.60 -17.77
N ARG A 138 -10.69 13.01 -17.39
CA ARG A 138 -10.11 11.79 -17.97
C ARG A 138 -10.73 10.51 -17.38
N ASN A 139 -11.33 10.55 -16.19
CA ASN A 139 -11.93 9.37 -15.53
C ASN A 139 -13.37 9.59 -15.03
N ALA A 140 -14.10 10.55 -15.60
CA ALA A 140 -15.50 10.85 -15.22
C ALA A 140 -16.54 9.85 -15.78
N THR A 141 -16.11 8.79 -16.45
CA THR A 141 -17.00 7.78 -17.05
C THR A 141 -17.42 6.67 -16.07
N ALA A 142 -16.85 6.61 -14.87
CA ALA A 142 -17.30 5.62 -13.87
C ALA A 142 -18.60 6.04 -13.15
N ASP A 143 -18.88 7.35 -13.02
CA ASP A 143 -19.94 7.87 -12.15
C ASP A 143 -20.93 8.85 -12.83
N CYS A 144 -20.94 8.96 -14.17
CA CYS A 144 -21.89 9.82 -14.89
C CYS A 144 -22.95 8.98 -15.65
N PRO A 145 -24.24 9.01 -15.26
CA PRO A 145 -25.29 8.23 -15.92
C PRO A 145 -25.71 8.74 -17.32
N THR A 146 -25.24 9.90 -17.79
CA THR A 146 -25.72 10.55 -19.03
C THR A 146 -24.64 11.29 -19.84
N CYS A 147 -23.36 10.93 -19.70
CA CYS A 147 -22.30 11.57 -20.49
C CYS A 147 -22.21 10.94 -21.90
N PRO A 148 -22.12 11.74 -22.99
CA PRO A 148 -22.03 11.22 -24.36
C PRO A 148 -20.73 10.43 -24.55
N TYR A 149 -20.85 9.23 -25.11
CA TYR A 149 -19.74 8.33 -25.40
C TYR A 149 -18.72 9.02 -26.30
N GLN A 150 -17.50 9.20 -25.81
CA GLN A 150 -16.35 9.59 -26.63
C GLN A 150 -15.54 8.32 -26.91
N PRO A 151 -15.41 7.88 -28.19
CA PRO A 151 -14.67 6.67 -28.53
C PRO A 151 -13.24 6.76 -28.00
N GLN A 152 -12.79 5.73 -27.29
CA GLN A 152 -11.39 5.62 -26.87
C GLN A 152 -10.48 5.67 -28.11
N PRO A 153 -9.35 6.40 -28.08
CA PRO A 153 -8.34 6.31 -29.13
C PRO A 153 -7.91 4.84 -29.26
N GLN A 154 -8.01 4.29 -30.46
CA GLN A 154 -7.54 2.94 -30.76
C GLN A 154 -6.08 2.77 -30.30
N PRO A 155 -5.72 1.62 -29.69
CA PRO A 155 -4.33 1.33 -29.39
C PRO A 155 -3.53 1.37 -30.68
N SER A 156 -2.50 2.23 -30.72
CA SER A 156 -1.58 2.36 -31.86
C SER A 156 -1.05 0.98 -32.24
N ARG A 157 -1.31 0.57 -33.48
CA ARG A 157 -0.82 -0.68 -34.06
C ARG A 157 0.68 -0.81 -33.80
N THR A 158 1.11 -1.96 -33.31
CA THR A 158 2.52 -2.32 -33.15
C THR A 158 3.27 -2.05 -34.47
N PRO A 159 4.41 -1.33 -34.45
CA PRO A 159 5.21 -1.12 -35.65
C PRO A 159 5.73 -2.47 -36.16
N ILE A 160 5.53 -2.76 -37.44
CA ILE A 160 6.15 -3.90 -38.10
C ILE A 160 7.65 -3.59 -38.21
N PHE A 161 8.47 -4.26 -37.38
CA PHE A 161 9.92 -4.15 -37.47
C PHE A 161 10.42 -4.79 -38.78
N ARG A 162 11.03 -3.98 -39.65
CA ARG A 162 11.73 -4.48 -40.84
C ARG A 162 13.12 -4.99 -40.42
N PRO A 163 13.54 -6.21 -40.84
CA PRO A 163 14.89 -6.68 -40.58
C PRO A 163 15.89 -5.81 -41.34
N GLY A 164 16.65 -4.96 -40.64
CA GLY A 164 17.71 -4.13 -41.22
C GLY A 164 17.78 -2.69 -40.67
N GLU A 165 16.74 -2.19 -40.03
CA GLU A 165 16.79 -0.88 -39.36
C GLU A 165 17.39 -1.04 -37.96
N ARG A 166 18.59 -0.48 -37.75
CA ARG A 166 19.15 -0.35 -36.41
C ARG A 166 18.24 0.61 -35.63
N PRO A 167 17.73 0.23 -34.44
CA PRO A 167 16.96 1.15 -33.62
C PRO A 167 17.86 2.34 -33.30
N SER A 168 17.43 3.53 -33.72
CA SER A 168 17.96 4.79 -33.19
C SER A 168 17.79 4.73 -31.68
N LEU A 169 18.90 4.65 -30.93
CA LEU A 169 18.85 4.90 -29.49
C LEU A 169 18.20 6.27 -29.31
N ILE A 170 17.01 6.29 -28.71
CA ILE A 170 16.48 7.49 -28.09
C ILE A 170 17.23 7.56 -26.76
N PRO A 171 18.15 8.51 -26.54
CA PRO A 171 18.69 8.72 -25.21
C PRO A 171 17.55 9.26 -24.34
N ASP A 172 16.99 8.41 -23.49
CA ASP A 172 16.14 8.81 -22.37
C ASP A 172 17.01 9.50 -21.30
N THR A 173 17.63 10.62 -21.66
CA THR A 173 18.12 11.59 -20.67
C THR A 173 16.93 12.40 -20.19
N VAL A 174 16.16 11.82 -19.28
CA VAL A 174 15.34 12.61 -18.37
C VAL A 174 16.31 13.40 -17.51
N ASN A 175 16.45 14.69 -17.81
CA ASN A 175 17.22 15.60 -16.98
C ASN A 175 16.41 15.83 -15.69
N VAL A 176 16.62 14.97 -14.70
CA VAL A 176 16.04 15.14 -13.37
C VAL A 176 16.81 16.29 -12.72
N ASN A 177 16.30 17.51 -12.85
CA ASN A 177 16.62 18.57 -11.89
C ASN A 177 16.04 18.14 -10.54
N THR A 178 16.83 17.39 -9.76
CA THR A 178 16.61 17.25 -8.33
C THR A 178 16.87 18.60 -7.67
N GLU A 179 15.89 19.49 -7.71
CA GLU A 179 15.79 20.53 -6.71
C GLU A 179 15.36 19.83 -5.42
N VAL A 180 16.37 19.36 -4.67
CA VAL A 180 16.17 18.77 -3.35
C VAL A 180 15.73 19.92 -2.44
N ALA A 181 14.42 20.13 -2.37
CA ALA A 181 13.80 20.88 -1.29
C ALA A 181 14.03 20.06 -0.01
N ILE A 182 15.14 20.32 0.67
CA ILE A 182 15.48 19.68 1.94
C ILE A 182 14.39 20.11 2.94
N PRO A 183 13.53 19.18 3.41
CA PRO A 183 12.51 19.53 4.39
C PRO A 183 13.21 19.99 5.68
N GLN A 184 12.77 21.12 6.23
CA GLN A 184 13.37 21.72 7.45
C GLN A 184 13.30 20.82 8.69
N SER A 185 12.65 19.66 8.61
CA SER A 185 12.65 18.63 9.66
C SER A 185 14.00 17.93 9.86
N VAL A 186 14.90 17.97 8.87
CA VAL A 186 16.25 17.37 9.01
C VAL A 186 17.13 18.18 9.99
N TYR A 187 16.88 19.48 10.15
CA TYR A 187 17.65 20.32 11.08
C TYR A 187 17.34 20.03 12.56
N LEU A 188 16.11 19.63 12.89
CA LEU A 188 15.74 19.29 14.26
C LEU A 188 16.35 17.97 14.73
N GLY A 189 16.47 16.97 13.84
CA GLY A 189 17.07 15.67 14.19
C GLY A 189 18.56 15.77 14.53
N ALA A 190 19.33 16.57 13.78
CA ALA A 190 20.76 16.77 14.03
C ALA A 190 21.02 17.55 15.33
N ALA A 191 20.18 18.53 15.65
CA ALA A 191 20.31 19.33 16.88
C ALA A 191 20.07 18.49 18.16
N VAL A 192 19.12 17.54 18.12
CA VAL A 192 18.81 16.68 19.29
C VAL A 192 19.91 15.66 19.54
N ILE A 193 20.50 15.07 18.50
CA ILE A 193 21.61 14.12 18.66
C ILE A 193 22.85 14.82 19.24
N GLY A 194 23.14 16.05 18.80
CA GLY A 194 24.25 16.85 19.32
C GLY A 194 24.13 17.20 20.81
N THR A 195 22.94 17.61 21.26
CA THR A 195 22.74 18.00 22.68
C THR A 195 22.80 16.82 23.64
N ILE A 196 22.33 15.63 23.23
CA ILE A 196 22.41 14.41 24.06
C ILE A 196 23.87 13.97 24.24
N LEU A 197 24.68 14.00 23.18
CA LEU A 197 26.09 13.62 23.23
C LEU A 197 26.91 14.61 24.08
N ILE A 198 26.72 15.91 23.91
CA ILE A 198 27.44 16.93 24.67
C ILE A 198 27.01 16.92 26.15
N GLY A 199 25.70 16.82 26.42
CA GLY A 199 25.16 16.74 27.77
C GLY A 199 25.61 15.48 28.52
N GLY A 200 25.63 14.33 27.85
CA GLY A 200 26.10 13.06 28.43
C GLY A 200 27.57 13.11 28.82
N MET A 201 28.43 13.65 27.96
CA MET A 201 29.87 13.78 28.24
C MET A 201 30.17 14.73 29.40
N ALA A 202 29.43 15.85 29.52
CA ALA A 202 29.58 16.78 30.64
C ALA A 202 29.22 16.14 31.99
N LEU A 203 28.15 15.32 32.03
CA LEU A 203 27.73 14.61 33.25
C LEU A 203 28.78 13.58 33.72
N VAL A 204 29.37 12.83 32.79
CA VAL A 204 30.43 11.86 33.09
C VAL A 204 31.68 12.56 33.63
N ALA A 205 32.06 13.71 33.07
CA ALA A 205 33.20 14.49 33.53
C ALA A 205 33.00 15.01 34.96
N ILE A 206 31.81 15.54 35.30
CA ILE A 206 31.49 16.04 36.64
C ILE A 206 31.50 14.91 37.68
N ALA A 207 30.90 13.76 37.35
CA ALA A 207 30.91 12.60 38.24
C ALA A 207 32.33 12.07 38.48
N GLY A 208 33.17 12.01 37.44
CA GLY A 208 34.57 11.62 37.55
C GLY A 208 35.39 12.57 38.44
N LEU A 209 35.15 13.88 38.33
CA LEU A 209 35.83 14.90 39.15
C LEU A 209 35.45 14.79 40.63
N GLY A 210 34.17 14.55 40.93
CA GLY A 210 33.69 14.33 42.30
C GLY A 210 34.33 13.10 42.96
N VAL A 211 34.39 11.97 42.24
CA VAL A 211 35.07 10.76 42.73
C VAL A 211 36.56 11.00 42.94
N GLY A 212 37.23 11.67 41.99
CA GLY A 212 38.65 12.00 42.09
C GLY A 212 38.98 12.85 43.31
N ILE A 213 38.20 13.91 43.58
CA ILE A 213 38.36 14.76 44.77
C ILE A 213 38.17 13.95 46.06
N THR A 214 37.18 13.06 46.10
CA THR A 214 36.89 12.25 47.29
C THR A 214 38.03 11.29 47.62
N ILE A 215 38.64 10.67 46.59
CA ILE A 215 39.83 9.81 46.76
C ILE A 215 41.01 10.65 47.26
N LEU A 216 41.22 11.84 46.69
CA LEU A 216 42.34 12.71 47.03
C LEU A 216 42.26 13.18 48.49
N VAL A 217 41.09 13.64 48.96
CA VAL A 217 40.87 14.06 50.36
C VAL A 217 41.13 12.90 51.32
N LYS A 218 40.74 11.68 50.96
CA LYS A 218 40.97 10.49 51.78
C LYS A 218 42.44 10.05 51.84
N SER A 219 43.27 10.47 50.89
CA SER A 219 44.72 10.18 50.90
C SER A 219 45.55 11.17 51.74
N PHE A 220 44.98 12.32 52.11
CA PHE A 220 45.65 13.37 52.90
C PHE A 220 45.17 13.45 54.35
N SER A 221 44.24 12.57 54.76
CA SER A 221 43.70 12.49 56.12
C SER A 221 44.09 11.16 56.76
#